data_AF-A0A1Z4V8Q1-F1
#
_entry.id   AF-A0A1Z4V8Q1-F1
#
_cell.length_a   1.000
_cell.length_b   1.000
_cell.length_c   1.000
_cell.angle_alpha   90.00
_cell.angle_beta   90.00
_cell.angle_gamma   90.00
#
_symmetry.space_group_name_H-M   'P 1'
#
loop_
_entity.id
_entity.type
_entity.pdbx_description
1 polymer ?
#
loop_
_entity_poly.entity_id
_entity_poly.type
_entity_poly.pdbx_seq_one_letter_code
_entity_poly.pdbx_strand_id
1 'polypeptide(L)' 'MRKSISALPLSVVEELSEALLDFQSLDDLQTWLLIHTPSQTD' A
#
# COMPACT_ATOMS: atom_id res chain seq x y z
N MET A 1 11.31 2.92 -9.51
CA MET A 1 10.06 2.31 -8.99
C MET A 1 10.25 1.70 -7.58
N ARG A 2 10.93 2.41 -6.66
CA ARG A 2 11.21 1.93 -5.28
C ARG A 2 10.82 2.97 -4.21
N LYS A 3 10.21 4.09 -4.64
CA LYS A 3 9.94 5.26 -3.80
C LYS A 3 8.51 5.25 -3.22
N SER A 4 7.62 4.40 -3.72
CA SER A 4 6.19 4.46 -3.37
C SER A 4 5.86 3.84 -2.01
N ILE A 5 6.65 2.86 -1.54
CA ILE A 5 6.42 2.23 -0.23
C ILE A 5 7.12 3.01 0.89
N SER A 6 8.34 3.51 0.65
CA SER A 6 9.09 4.31 1.64
C SER A 6 8.54 5.73 1.85
N ALA A 7 7.61 6.19 1.02
CA ALA A 7 6.91 7.47 1.18
C ALA A 7 5.55 7.32 1.87
N LEU A 8 5.15 6.10 2.23
CA LEU A 8 3.89 5.88 2.93
C LEU A 8 3.97 6.45 4.35
N PRO A 9 2.97 7.24 4.78
CA PRO A 9 2.90 7.71 6.16
C PRO A 9 2.81 6.53 7.12
N LEU A 10 3.33 6.71 8.34
CA LEU A 10 3.38 5.66 9.35
C LEU A 10 2.03 4.98 9.57
N SER A 11 0.94 5.74 9.62
CA SER A 11 -0.43 5.22 9.75
C SER A 11 -0.81 4.27 8.61
N VAL A 12 -0.39 4.54 7.37
CA VAL A 12 -0.68 3.67 6.22
C VAL A 12 0.17 2.40 6.28
N VAL A 13 1.38 2.46 6.84
CA VAL A 13 2.21 1.27 7.07
C VAL A 13 1.63 0.37 8.17
N GLU A 14 1.02 0.98 9.19
CA GLU A 14 0.30 0.24 10.24
C GLU A 14 -0.93 -0.48 9.65
N GLU A 15 -1.73 0.21 8.85
CA GLU A 15 -2.87 -0.40 8.13
C GLU A 15 -2.43 -1.46 7.12
N LEU A 16 -1.30 -1.26 6.43
CA LEU A 16 -0.71 -2.27 5.55
C LEU A 16 -0.36 -3.53 6.33
N SER A 17 0.18 -3.40 7.54
CA SER A 17 0.61 -4.55 8.33
C SER A 17 -0.58 -5.42 8.77
N GLU A 18 -1.73 -4.80 9.05
CA GLU A 18 -2.97 -5.51 9.36
C GLU A 18 -3.58 -6.14 8.11
N ALA A 19 -3.65 -5.40 7.00
CA ALA A 19 -4.19 -5.90 5.73
C ALA A 19 -3.32 -7.02 5.12
N LEU A 20 -2.00 -6.96 5.30
CA LEU A 20 -1.05 -7.97 4.81
C LEU A 20 -1.30 -9.36 5.40
N LEU A 21 -1.88 -9.44 6.60
CA LEU A 21 -2.26 -10.71 7.22
C LEU A 21 -3.46 -11.36 6.53
N ASP A 22 -4.32 -10.56 5.90
CA ASP A 22 -5.52 -11.03 5.20
C ASP A 22 -5.23 -11.34 3.71
N PHE A 23 -4.18 -10.75 3.13
CA PHE A 23 -3.82 -10.93 1.74
C PHE A 23 -3.58 -12.39 1.39
N GLN A 24 -4.30 -12.86 0.37
CA GLN A 24 -4.16 -14.21 -0.15
C GLN A 24 -3.17 -14.26 -1.33
N SER A 25 -2.88 -13.11 -1.95
CA SER A 25 -2.03 -13.03 -3.13
C SER A 25 -1.34 -11.68 -3.29
N LEU A 26 -0.31 -11.63 -4.14
CA LEU A 26 0.39 -10.38 -4.50
C LEU A 26 -0.50 -9.39 -5.26
N ASP A 27 -1.63 -9.85 -5.79
CA ASP A 27 -2.66 -9.00 -6.42
C ASP A 27 -3.40 -8.14 -5.39
N ASP A 28 -3.68 -8.69 -4.20
CA ASP A 28 -4.28 -7.96 -3.08
C ASP A 28 -3.37 -6.82 -2.63
N LEU A 29 -2.05 -7.08 -2.54
CA LEU A 29 -1.05 -6.06 -2.21
C LEU A 29 -1.01 -4.93 -3.26
N GLN A 30 -1.08 -5.27 -4.55
CA GLN A 30 -1.10 -4.27 -5.63
C GLN A 30 -2.39 -3.43 -5.58
N THR A 31 -3.55 -4.08 -5.40
CA THR A 31 -4.84 -3.40 -5.28
C THR A 31 -4.86 -2.48 -4.06
N TRP A 32 -4.38 -2.96 -2.92
CA TRP A 32 -4.30 -2.18 -1.69
C TRP A 32 -3.36 -0.97 -1.86
N LEU A 33 -2.18 -1.18 -2.47
CA LEU A 33 -1.25 -0.09 -2.77
C LEU A 33 -1.85 0.92 -3.74
N LEU A 34 -2.61 0.51 -4.76
CA LEU A 34 -3.28 1.43 -5.70
C LEU A 34 -4.35 2.30 -5.03
N ILE A 35 -5.05 1.76 -4.02
CA ILE A 35 -6.06 2.50 -3.26
C ILE A 35 -5.42 3.49 -2.28
N HIS A 36 -4.32 3.07 -1.61
CA HIS A 36 -3.68 3.84 -0.53
C HIS A 36 -2.49 4.69 -0.96
N THR A 37 -1.99 4.51 -2.18
CA THR A 37 -1.15 5.53 -2.81
C THR A 37 -2.07 6.52 -3.50
N PRO A 38 -2.23 7.74 -2.97
CA PRO A 38 -2.83 8.79 -3.78
C PRO A 38 -1.93 8.92 -5.00
N SER A 39 -2.45 8.50 -6.15
CA SER A 39 -1.90 8.91 -7.42
C SER A 39 -1.76 10.42 -7.32
N GLN A 40 -0.52 10.91 -7.41
CA GLN A 40 -0.26 12.30 -7.71
C GLN A 40 -0.93 12.53 -9.07
N THR A 41 -2.21 12.92 -9.03
CA THR A 41 -2.97 13.36 -10.19
C THR A 41 -2.25 14.60 -10.68
N ASP A 42 -1.52 14.45 -11.79
CA ASP A 42 -1.22 15.57 -12.68
C ASP A 42 -2.53 16.01 -13.35
#